data_AF-A0A661ZGH5-F1
#
_entry.id   AF-A0A661ZGH5-F1
#
_cell.length_a   1.000
_cell.length_b   1.000
_cell.length_c   1.000
_cell.angle_alpha   90.00
_cell.angle_beta   90.00
_cell.angle_gamma   90.00
#
_symmetry.space_group_name_H-M   'P 1'
#
loop_
_entity.id
_entity.type
_entity.pdbx_description
1 polymer ?
#
loop_
_entity_poly.entity_id
_entity_poly.type
_entity_poly.pdbx_seq_one_letter_code
_entity_poly.pdbx_strand_id
1 'polypeptide(L)'
;MLKQYFLIFTIIISGNILYSQNNNSELNNLKILFEKLEYAKNDTSRDSVNTIISSDLKNFISDNDISELQEIKNLSVLISEDKKFSILTWPILYSDFTYKFYGFVRYYENDFGRYTVEKLKDNSEKIVNPERQILNPDNWYGAFYYKMIYKKYKKNKIYVLLGWDGNNDMTNRKIIDVFYSDENEEPTFGKNIFNSQDGIKKRLIFEYKEGIFMNLRYDEKKDMIIWDHLSPSNPNLKGHYEYYGPDLTFDALFFEKGIWNYIPDVDLSK
;
A
#
# COMPACT_ATOMS: atom_id res chain seq x y z
N MET A 1 -38.82 -15.38 63.11
CA MET A 1 -38.17 -16.27 62.12
C MET A 1 -38.14 -15.56 60.78
N LEU A 2 -37.01 -14.93 60.42
CA LEU A 2 -36.82 -14.29 59.12
C LEU A 2 -36.49 -15.36 58.07
N LYS A 3 -37.23 -15.39 56.95
CA LYS A 3 -36.84 -16.11 55.74
C LYS A 3 -36.08 -15.13 54.83
N GLN A 4 -34.81 -15.43 54.59
CA GLN A 4 -33.92 -14.66 53.74
C GLN A 4 -34.01 -15.23 52.31
N TYR A 5 -34.54 -14.47 51.37
CA TYR A 5 -34.53 -14.81 49.95
C TYR A 5 -33.23 -14.30 49.32
N PHE A 6 -32.37 -15.22 48.88
CA PHE A 6 -31.20 -14.92 48.06
C PHE A 6 -31.63 -14.89 46.60
N LEU A 7 -31.60 -13.71 45.99
CA LEU A 7 -31.81 -13.54 44.54
C LEU A 7 -30.45 -13.71 43.86
N ILE A 8 -30.23 -14.82 43.16
CA ILE A 8 -29.03 -15.03 42.35
C ILE A 8 -29.22 -14.27 41.04
N PHE A 9 -28.42 -13.22 40.84
CA PHE A 9 -28.36 -12.46 39.60
C PHE A 9 -27.35 -13.14 38.67
N THR A 10 -27.82 -14.01 37.77
CA THR A 10 -26.98 -14.62 36.75
C THR A 10 -26.71 -13.59 35.67
N ILE A 11 -25.55 -12.95 35.73
CA ILE A 11 -25.08 -12.02 34.70
C ILE A 11 -24.67 -12.85 33.47
N ILE A 12 -25.44 -12.72 32.38
CA ILE A 12 -25.16 -13.33 31.08
C ILE A 12 -24.07 -12.49 30.37
N ILE A 13 -22.80 -12.88 30.53
CA ILE A 13 -21.65 -12.39 29.74
C ILE A 13 -21.27 -13.48 28.72
N SER A 14 -22.10 -13.72 27.71
CA SER A 14 -21.81 -14.73 26.67
C SER A 14 -21.65 -14.16 25.26
N GLY A 15 -21.98 -12.90 25.01
CA GLY A 15 -21.89 -12.31 23.67
C GLY A 15 -20.46 -12.01 23.22
N ASN A 16 -19.67 -11.30 24.02
CA ASN A 16 -18.40 -10.73 23.54
C ASN A 16 -17.21 -11.71 23.51
N ILE A 17 -17.25 -12.77 24.32
CA ILE A 17 -16.13 -13.73 24.42
C ILE A 17 -16.05 -14.59 23.14
N LEU A 18 -17.19 -15.01 22.60
CA LEU A 18 -17.25 -15.85 21.40
C LEU A 18 -16.75 -15.11 20.14
N TYR A 19 -17.12 -13.83 19.97
CA TYR A 19 -16.66 -13.02 18.83
C TYR A 19 -15.15 -12.77 18.86
N SER A 20 -14.59 -12.41 20.02
CA SER A 20 -13.14 -12.23 20.14
C SER A 20 -12.36 -13.53 19.89
N GLN A 21 -12.91 -14.68 20.30
CA GLN A 21 -12.28 -15.97 20.08
C GLN A 21 -12.28 -16.38 18.59
N ASN A 22 -13.35 -16.09 17.85
CA ASN A 22 -13.42 -16.37 16.41
C ASN A 22 -12.45 -15.50 15.60
N ASN A 23 -12.41 -14.20 15.85
CA ASN A 23 -11.51 -13.27 15.15
C ASN A 23 -10.04 -13.64 15.36
N ASN A 24 -9.66 -14.02 16.57
CA ASN A 24 -8.31 -14.52 16.87
C ASN A 24 -7.97 -15.78 16.07
N SER A 25 -8.94 -16.68 15.87
CA SER A 25 -8.76 -17.88 15.04
C SER A 25 -8.56 -17.54 13.56
N GLU A 26 -9.37 -16.62 13.02
CA GLU A 26 -9.26 -16.15 11.63
C GLU A 26 -7.91 -15.46 11.37
N LEU A 27 -7.49 -14.56 12.27
CA LEU A 27 -6.20 -13.89 12.20
C LEU A 27 -5.03 -14.89 12.23
N ASN A 28 -5.07 -15.88 13.12
CA ASN A 28 -4.05 -16.92 13.19
C ASN A 28 -4.01 -17.77 11.91
N ASN A 29 -5.16 -18.07 11.32
CA ASN A 29 -5.21 -18.77 10.04
C ASN A 29 -4.58 -17.94 8.92
N LEU A 30 -4.85 -16.63 8.85
CA LEU A 30 -4.20 -15.74 7.89
C LEU A 30 -2.68 -15.71 8.07
N LYS A 31 -2.18 -15.62 9.31
CA LYS A 31 -0.74 -15.72 9.61
C LYS A 31 -0.11 -16.99 9.02
N ILE A 32 -0.74 -18.15 9.27
CA ILE A 32 -0.30 -19.45 8.74
C ILE A 32 -0.33 -19.48 7.20
N LEU A 33 -1.36 -18.89 6.58
CA LEU A 33 -1.46 -18.85 5.12
C LEU A 33 -0.36 -18.00 4.47
N PHE A 34 -0.04 -16.85 5.05
CA PHE A 34 1.07 -16.01 4.59
C PHE A 34 2.42 -16.70 4.75
N GLU A 35 2.65 -17.43 5.85
CA GLU A 35 3.83 -18.29 5.99
C GLU A 35 3.88 -19.39 4.92
N LYS A 36 2.74 -20.06 4.65
CA LYS A 36 2.67 -21.06 3.56
C LYS A 36 2.96 -20.47 2.19
N LEU A 37 2.53 -19.23 1.93
CA LEU A 37 2.81 -18.52 0.69
C LEU A 37 4.32 -18.27 0.53
N GLU A 38 4.99 -17.82 1.60
CA GLU A 38 6.44 -17.59 1.63
C GLU A 38 7.25 -18.86 1.30
N TYR A 39 6.84 -20.01 1.84
CA TYR A 39 7.53 -21.30 1.63
C TYR A 39 6.96 -22.15 0.49
N ALA A 40 6.06 -21.61 -0.34
CA ALA A 40 5.48 -22.33 -1.47
C ALA A 40 6.56 -22.69 -2.52
N LYS A 41 6.57 -23.97 -2.94
CA LYS A 41 7.66 -24.52 -3.78
C LYS A 41 7.56 -24.19 -5.27
N ASN A 42 6.38 -23.83 -5.76
CA ASN A 42 6.12 -23.56 -7.17
C ASN A 42 4.92 -22.61 -7.33
N ASP A 43 4.78 -22.06 -8.53
CA ASP A 43 3.79 -21.02 -8.85
C ASP A 43 2.35 -21.51 -8.69
N THR A 44 2.05 -22.75 -9.08
CA THR A 44 0.72 -23.34 -8.87
C THR A 44 0.34 -23.38 -7.39
N SER A 45 1.29 -23.68 -6.51
CA SER A 45 1.08 -23.67 -5.05
C SER A 45 0.89 -22.25 -4.54
N ARG A 46 1.67 -21.29 -5.03
CA ARG A 46 1.53 -19.85 -4.69
C ARG A 46 0.14 -19.35 -5.06
N ASP A 47 -0.32 -19.61 -6.28
CA ASP A 47 -1.64 -19.22 -6.76
C ASP A 47 -2.77 -19.86 -5.94
N SER A 48 -2.63 -21.14 -5.61
CA SER A 48 -3.62 -21.87 -4.80
C SER A 48 -3.74 -21.28 -3.39
N VAL A 49 -2.61 -21.05 -2.72
CA VAL A 49 -2.58 -20.43 -1.38
C VAL A 49 -3.09 -19.00 -1.44
N ASN A 50 -2.69 -18.22 -2.44
CA ASN A 50 -3.11 -16.83 -2.61
C ASN A 50 -4.61 -16.70 -2.89
N THR A 51 -5.21 -17.67 -3.57
CA THR A 51 -6.67 -17.71 -3.77
C THR A 51 -7.39 -17.81 -2.43
N ILE A 52 -6.89 -18.64 -1.52
CA ILE A 52 -7.42 -18.78 -0.16
C ILE A 52 -7.18 -17.50 0.65
N ILE A 53 -5.94 -16.96 0.65
CA ILE A 53 -5.60 -15.69 1.32
C ILE A 53 -6.55 -14.58 0.85
N SER A 54 -6.73 -14.42 -0.46
CA SER A 54 -7.58 -13.38 -1.02
C SER A 54 -9.03 -13.50 -0.55
N SER A 55 -9.56 -14.72 -0.42
CA SER A 55 -10.91 -14.96 0.05
C SER A 55 -11.05 -14.66 1.55
N ASP A 56 -10.18 -15.27 2.37
CA ASP A 56 -10.22 -15.16 3.83
C ASP A 56 -9.95 -13.72 4.28
N LEU A 57 -8.98 -13.05 3.64
CA LEU A 57 -8.65 -11.67 3.95
C LEU A 57 -9.81 -10.74 3.58
N LYS A 58 -10.48 -10.95 2.44
CA LYS A 58 -11.66 -10.15 2.06
C LYS A 58 -12.77 -10.25 3.10
N ASN A 59 -13.05 -11.45 3.58
CA ASN A 59 -14.05 -11.66 4.62
C ASN A 59 -13.65 -10.97 5.92
N PHE A 60 -12.39 -11.13 6.34
CA PHE A 60 -11.88 -10.51 7.56
C PHE A 60 -11.99 -8.98 7.52
N ILE A 61 -11.50 -8.33 6.45
CA ILE A 61 -11.45 -6.85 6.36
C ILE A 61 -12.82 -6.20 6.21
N SER A 62 -13.86 -6.95 5.85
CA SER A 62 -15.22 -6.43 5.71
C SER A 62 -15.84 -6.15 7.08
N ASP A 63 -15.62 -7.04 8.05
CA ASP A 63 -16.37 -7.06 9.31
C ASP A 63 -15.52 -6.78 10.56
N ASN A 64 -14.19 -6.81 10.44
CA ASN A 64 -13.28 -6.74 11.59
C ASN A 64 -12.40 -5.47 11.62
N ASP A 65 -11.80 -5.22 12.78
CA ASP A 65 -10.69 -4.29 12.90
C ASP A 65 -9.46 -4.87 12.17
N ILE A 66 -8.95 -4.12 11.21
CA ILE A 66 -7.82 -4.53 10.37
C ILE A 66 -6.46 -4.20 10.99
N SER A 67 -6.42 -3.51 12.13
CA SER A 67 -5.16 -3.09 12.77
C SER A 67 -4.29 -4.28 13.16
N GLU A 68 -4.89 -5.38 13.60
CA GLU A 68 -4.19 -6.61 13.99
C GLU A 68 -3.48 -7.30 12.82
N LEU A 69 -3.92 -7.04 11.58
CA LEU A 69 -3.28 -7.58 10.37
C LEU A 69 -1.88 -6.98 10.12
N GLN A 70 -1.52 -5.87 10.77
CA GLN A 70 -0.18 -5.28 10.70
C GLN A 70 0.92 -6.20 11.23
N GLU A 71 0.56 -7.22 12.03
CA GLU A 71 1.51 -8.21 12.54
C GLU A 71 1.87 -9.30 11.52
N ILE A 72 1.12 -9.41 10.41
CA ILE A 72 1.35 -10.44 9.39
C ILE A 72 2.53 -10.04 8.52
N LYS A 73 3.57 -10.89 8.50
CA LYS A 73 4.74 -10.69 7.63
C LYS A 73 4.34 -10.75 6.16
N ASN A 74 5.01 -9.95 5.33
CA ASN A 74 4.77 -9.84 3.88
C ASN A 74 3.36 -9.34 3.49
N LEU A 75 2.56 -8.87 4.45
CA LEU A 75 1.35 -8.11 4.23
C LEU A 75 1.58 -6.68 4.71
N SER A 76 1.45 -5.71 3.81
CA SER A 76 1.34 -4.32 4.23
C SER A 76 -0.10 -3.98 4.56
N VAL A 77 -0.32 -3.26 5.66
CA VAL A 77 -1.61 -2.74 6.08
C VAL A 77 -1.45 -1.28 6.49
N LEU A 78 -1.82 -0.37 5.60
CA LEU A 78 -1.74 1.06 5.83
C LEU A 78 -3.13 1.62 6.10
N ILE A 79 -3.33 2.17 7.29
CA ILE A 79 -4.58 2.80 7.73
C ILE A 79 -4.36 4.31 7.76
N SER A 80 -5.22 5.06 7.09
CA SER A 80 -5.17 6.53 7.12
C SER A 80 -5.44 7.09 8.52
N GLU A 81 -4.86 8.24 8.82
CA GLU A 81 -5.04 8.94 10.11
C GLU A 81 -6.51 9.27 10.41
N ASP A 82 -7.28 9.62 9.38
CA ASP A 82 -8.71 9.90 9.52
C ASP A 82 -9.59 8.64 9.49
N LYS A 83 -8.95 7.46 9.39
CA LYS A 83 -9.55 6.13 9.33
C LYS A 83 -10.51 5.91 8.17
N LYS A 84 -10.61 6.84 7.21
CA LYS A 84 -11.56 6.75 6.10
C LYS A 84 -11.06 5.90 4.94
N PHE A 85 -9.76 5.66 4.89
CA PHE A 85 -9.10 4.85 3.88
C PHE A 85 -8.11 3.87 4.52
N SER A 86 -8.02 2.68 3.97
CA SER A 86 -6.96 1.74 4.26
C SER A 86 -6.62 0.96 3.00
N ILE A 87 -5.36 0.59 2.85
CA ILE A 87 -4.88 -0.22 1.75
C ILE A 87 -4.03 -1.36 2.30
N LEU A 88 -4.33 -2.55 1.80
CA LEU A 88 -3.61 -3.77 2.12
C LEU A 88 -2.98 -4.29 0.84
N THR A 89 -1.68 -4.57 0.85
CA THR A 89 -0.97 -5.07 -0.33
C THR A 89 0.05 -6.14 0.04
N TRP A 90 0.18 -7.16 -0.79
CA TRP A 90 1.22 -8.18 -0.68
C TRP A 90 1.73 -8.59 -2.06
N PRO A 91 3.03 -8.92 -2.19
CA PRO A 91 3.60 -9.39 -3.44
C PRO A 91 3.60 -10.93 -3.53
N ILE A 92 3.67 -11.44 -4.75
CA ILE A 92 4.09 -12.81 -5.05
C ILE A 92 5.24 -12.73 -6.04
N LEU A 93 6.37 -13.33 -5.68
CA LEU A 93 7.49 -13.58 -6.59
C LEU A 93 7.26 -14.90 -7.31
N TYR A 94 7.22 -14.85 -8.64
CA TYR A 94 7.09 -16.03 -9.49
C TYR A 94 8.46 -16.61 -9.86
N SER A 95 8.45 -17.85 -10.37
CA SER A 95 9.69 -18.57 -10.70
C SER A 95 10.48 -17.94 -11.86
N ASP A 96 9.87 -17.05 -12.64
CA ASP A 96 10.51 -16.24 -13.69
C ASP A 96 11.05 -14.90 -13.18
N PHE A 97 11.13 -14.74 -11.85
CA PHE A 97 11.59 -13.54 -11.14
C PHE A 97 10.71 -12.30 -11.31
N THR A 98 9.53 -12.44 -11.93
CA THR A 98 8.55 -11.35 -11.96
C THR A 98 7.78 -11.28 -10.65
N TYR A 99 7.28 -10.09 -10.35
CA TYR A 99 6.41 -9.85 -9.22
C TYR A 99 4.99 -9.59 -9.68
N LYS A 100 4.03 -10.12 -8.94
CA LYS A 100 2.63 -9.72 -9.04
C LYS A 100 2.11 -9.26 -7.71
N PHE A 101 1.36 -8.17 -7.74
CA PHE A 101 0.81 -7.58 -6.54
C PHE A 101 -0.66 -7.89 -6.40
N TYR A 102 -1.06 -8.10 -5.15
CA TYR A 102 -2.43 -8.30 -4.76
C TYR A 102 -2.75 -7.30 -3.66
N GLY A 103 -4.00 -6.89 -3.59
CA GLY A 103 -4.39 -5.97 -2.56
C GLY A 103 -5.89 -5.76 -2.46
N PHE A 104 -6.24 -5.07 -1.38
CA PHE A 104 -7.56 -4.55 -1.15
C PHE A 104 -7.47 -3.09 -0.73
N VAL A 105 -8.44 -2.29 -1.16
CA VAL A 105 -8.73 -1.02 -0.52
C VAL A 105 -9.99 -1.17 0.32
N ARG A 106 -9.96 -0.59 1.51
CA ARG A 106 -11.12 -0.41 2.36
C ARG A 106 -11.34 1.08 2.54
N TYR A 107 -12.49 1.58 2.12
CA TYR A 107 -12.78 3.01 2.16
C TYR A 107 -14.19 3.24 2.69
N TYR A 108 -14.40 4.39 3.33
CA TYR A 108 -15.68 4.77 3.90
C TYR A 108 -16.51 5.54 2.87
N GLU A 109 -17.63 4.94 2.45
CA GLU A 109 -18.62 5.59 1.59
C GLU A 109 -19.51 6.48 2.45
N ASN A 110 -19.53 7.79 2.17
CA ASN A 110 -20.30 8.71 3.02
C ASN A 110 -21.79 8.57 2.74
N ASP A 111 -22.17 8.33 1.49
CA ASP A 111 -23.57 8.19 1.07
C ASP A 111 -24.26 6.99 1.74
N PHE A 112 -23.51 5.91 1.98
CA PHE A 112 -24.03 4.70 2.62
C PHE A 112 -23.67 4.57 4.11
N GLY A 113 -22.79 5.43 4.60
CA GLY A 113 -22.37 5.45 6.00
C GLY A 113 -21.61 4.20 6.46
N ARG A 114 -20.97 3.46 5.54
CA ARG A 114 -20.32 2.17 5.80
C ARG A 114 -18.95 2.07 5.13
N TYR A 115 -18.15 1.09 5.53
CA TYR A 115 -16.96 0.72 4.78
C TYR A 115 -17.31 -0.22 3.63
N THR A 116 -16.68 0.03 2.49
CA THR A 116 -16.68 -0.87 1.34
C THR A 116 -15.26 -1.33 1.06
N VAL A 117 -15.16 -2.55 0.54
CA VAL A 117 -13.92 -3.27 0.28
C VAL A 117 -13.87 -3.60 -1.20
N GLU A 118 -12.81 -3.15 -1.87
CA GLU A 118 -12.56 -3.46 -3.27
C GLU A 118 -11.24 -4.17 -3.47
N LYS A 119 -11.27 -5.16 -4.36
CA LYS A 119 -10.08 -5.92 -4.76
C LYS A 119 -9.30 -5.11 -5.78
N LEU A 120 -7.99 -4.98 -5.55
CA LEU A 120 -7.07 -4.42 -6.52
C LEU A 120 -6.59 -5.51 -7.50
N LYS A 121 -6.64 -5.21 -8.79
CA LYS A 121 -6.13 -6.04 -9.88
C LYS A 121 -4.90 -5.36 -10.46
N ASP A 122 -3.74 -5.94 -10.19
CA ASP A 122 -2.48 -5.53 -10.80
C ASP A 122 -2.53 -5.74 -12.31
N ASN A 123 -2.32 -4.64 -13.04
CA ASN A 123 -2.25 -4.58 -14.49
C ASN A 123 -1.02 -3.78 -14.98
N SER A 124 0.01 -3.63 -14.13
CA SER A 124 1.29 -2.92 -14.41
C SER A 124 1.77 -3.12 -15.85
N GLU A 125 1.91 -4.38 -16.28
CA GLU A 125 2.46 -4.77 -17.58
C GLU A 125 1.70 -4.23 -18.79
N LYS A 126 0.40 -3.95 -18.64
CA LYS A 126 -0.46 -3.49 -19.75
C LYS A 126 -0.68 -1.98 -19.74
N ILE A 127 -0.26 -1.28 -18.69
CA ILE A 127 -0.48 0.15 -18.56
C ILE A 127 0.63 0.90 -19.31
N VAL A 128 0.27 1.47 -20.46
CA VAL A 128 1.18 2.33 -21.23
C VAL A 128 1.29 3.72 -20.59
N ASN A 129 2.51 4.18 -20.30
CA ASN A 129 2.78 5.47 -19.63
C ASN A 129 2.07 5.62 -18.27
N PRO A 130 2.30 4.71 -17.30
CA PRO A 130 1.58 4.66 -16.04
C PRO A 130 1.63 5.97 -15.25
N GLU A 131 2.76 6.69 -15.27
CA GLU A 131 2.93 7.98 -14.59
C GLU A 131 1.97 9.08 -15.06
N ARG A 132 1.30 8.90 -16.22
CA ARG A 132 0.35 9.84 -16.82
C ARG A 132 -1.09 9.35 -16.79
N GLN A 133 -1.36 8.16 -16.25
CA GLN A 133 -2.71 7.59 -16.20
C GLN A 133 -3.39 7.76 -14.84
N ILE A 134 -4.71 7.96 -14.88
CA ILE A 134 -5.59 7.75 -13.71
C ILE A 134 -6.05 6.30 -13.80
N LEU A 135 -5.98 5.59 -12.68
CA LEU A 135 -6.27 4.16 -12.59
C LEU A 135 -7.37 3.92 -11.57
N ASN A 136 -8.10 2.81 -11.72
CA ASN A 136 -9.09 2.33 -10.75
C ASN A 136 -8.62 0.97 -10.20
N PRO A 137 -9.33 0.36 -9.24
CA PRO A 137 -8.99 -0.94 -8.68
C PRO A 137 -8.83 -2.05 -9.72
N ASP A 138 -9.61 -2.04 -10.81
CA ASP A 138 -9.55 -3.05 -11.87
C ASP A 138 -8.35 -2.89 -12.83
N ASN A 139 -7.68 -1.74 -12.81
CA ASN A 139 -6.52 -1.40 -13.63
C ASN A 139 -5.40 -0.82 -12.75
N TRP A 140 -5.24 -1.32 -11.54
CA TRP A 140 -4.27 -0.80 -10.58
C TRP A 140 -2.84 -1.11 -11.03
N TYR A 141 -1.91 -0.18 -10.76
CA TYR A 141 -0.53 -0.35 -11.19
C TYR A 141 0.19 -1.52 -10.50
N GLY A 142 -0.15 -1.86 -9.26
CA GLY A 142 0.56 -2.90 -8.52
C GLY A 142 1.77 -2.36 -7.78
N ALA A 143 1.78 -2.48 -6.45
CA ALA A 143 2.91 -2.16 -5.60
C ALA A 143 2.70 -2.73 -4.19
N PHE A 144 3.80 -3.00 -3.49
CA PHE A 144 3.79 -3.17 -2.04
C PHE A 144 3.97 -1.79 -1.38
N TYR A 145 2.89 -1.20 -0.88
CA TYR A 145 2.94 0.13 -0.26
C TYR A 145 3.39 0.03 1.19
N TYR A 146 4.42 0.75 1.61
CA TYR A 146 4.96 0.68 2.99
C TYR A 146 4.78 1.96 3.80
N LYS A 147 4.36 3.07 3.17
CA LYS A 147 4.03 4.32 3.87
C LYS A 147 2.84 4.99 3.20
N MET A 148 1.91 5.47 4.02
CA MET A 148 0.85 6.39 3.62
C MET A 148 1.11 7.75 4.25
N ILE A 149 0.89 8.81 3.48
CA ILE A 149 1.01 10.20 3.92
C ILE A 149 -0.35 10.85 3.66
N TYR A 150 -1.00 11.30 4.74
CA TYR A 150 -2.28 11.98 4.64
C TYR A 150 -2.06 13.49 4.47
N LYS A 151 -2.66 14.07 3.42
CA LYS A 151 -2.71 15.52 3.22
C LYS A 151 -4.14 15.97 3.02
N LYS A 152 -4.47 17.09 3.64
CA LYS A 152 -5.75 17.78 3.43
C LYS A 152 -5.48 19.16 2.86
N TYR A 153 -6.06 19.46 1.71
CA TYR A 153 -6.03 20.79 1.13
C TYR A 153 -7.44 21.22 0.70
N LYS A 154 -7.94 22.28 1.33
CA LYS A 154 -9.34 22.69 1.25
C LYS A 154 -10.26 21.52 1.65
N LYS A 155 -11.13 21.07 0.74
CA LYS A 155 -12.03 19.92 0.94
C LYS A 155 -11.44 18.60 0.48
N ASN A 156 -10.32 18.62 -0.24
CA ASN A 156 -9.71 17.42 -0.81
C ASN A 156 -8.87 16.70 0.24
N LYS A 157 -9.17 15.41 0.43
CA LYS A 157 -8.33 14.45 1.13
C LYS A 157 -7.46 13.73 0.11
N ILE A 158 -6.17 13.65 0.37
CA ILE A 158 -5.17 13.08 -0.52
C ILE A 158 -4.35 12.10 0.29
N TYR A 159 -4.25 10.87 -0.18
CA TYR A 159 -3.45 9.83 0.47
C TYR A 159 -2.30 9.48 -0.47
N VAL A 160 -1.11 9.99 -0.19
CA VAL A 160 0.08 9.65 -0.96
C VAL A 160 0.62 8.32 -0.45
N LEU A 161 0.96 7.42 -1.36
CA LEU A 161 1.44 6.09 -1.08
C LEU A 161 2.87 5.94 -1.57
N LEU A 162 3.78 5.52 -0.68
CA LEU A 162 5.13 5.12 -1.07
C LEU A 162 5.17 3.60 -1.18
N GLY A 163 5.61 3.10 -2.31
CA GLY A 163 5.60 1.67 -2.64
C GLY A 163 6.89 1.17 -3.25
N TRP A 164 6.99 -0.15 -3.27
CA TRP A 164 8.04 -0.90 -3.93
C TRP A 164 7.42 -1.92 -4.89
N ASP A 165 8.04 -2.05 -6.05
CA ASP A 165 7.77 -3.09 -7.03
C ASP A 165 9.10 -3.76 -7.36
N GLY A 166 9.17 -5.09 -7.22
CA GLY A 166 10.40 -5.84 -7.50
C GLY A 166 10.69 -6.00 -8.99
N ASN A 167 9.75 -5.62 -9.87
CA ASN A 167 9.81 -5.67 -11.33
C ASN A 167 10.28 -7.02 -11.91
N ASN A 168 11.59 -7.27 -11.97
CA ASN A 168 12.18 -8.49 -12.53
C ASN A 168 13.59 -8.77 -11.98
N ASP A 169 14.28 -9.77 -12.53
CA ASP A 169 15.64 -10.17 -12.16
C ASP A 169 16.74 -9.12 -12.42
N MET A 170 16.44 -8.09 -13.20
CA MET A 170 17.43 -7.07 -13.60
C MET A 170 17.25 -5.73 -12.86
N THR A 171 16.03 -5.42 -12.43
CA THR A 171 15.68 -4.09 -11.91
C THR A 171 14.65 -4.15 -10.79
N ASN A 172 14.63 -3.14 -9.95
CA ASN A 172 13.59 -2.84 -8.97
C ASN A 172 12.94 -1.49 -9.29
N ARG A 173 11.78 -1.22 -8.68
CA ARG A 173 11.08 0.07 -8.74
C ARG A 173 10.67 0.59 -7.37
N LYS A 174 10.80 1.90 -7.18
CA LYS A 174 10.12 2.66 -6.12
C LYS A 174 9.02 3.51 -6.73
N ILE A 175 7.91 3.65 -6.02
CA ILE A 175 6.69 4.25 -6.54
C ILE A 175 6.17 5.29 -5.54
N ILE A 176 5.79 6.47 -6.04
CA ILE A 176 4.99 7.46 -5.32
C ILE A 176 3.65 7.58 -6.04
N ASP A 177 2.59 7.05 -5.44
CA ASP A 177 1.23 7.06 -5.99
C ASP A 177 0.28 7.90 -5.12
N VAL A 178 -0.92 8.13 -5.61
CA VAL A 178 -1.95 8.89 -4.90
C VAL A 178 -3.24 8.11 -4.93
N PHE A 179 -3.81 7.84 -3.78
CA PHE A 179 -5.20 7.41 -3.66
C PHE A 179 -6.10 8.61 -3.32
N TYR A 180 -7.30 8.64 -3.89
CA TYR A 180 -8.40 9.52 -3.52
C TYR A 180 -9.74 8.90 -3.96
N SER A 181 -10.85 9.32 -3.34
CA SER A 181 -12.19 9.07 -3.87
C SER A 181 -12.54 10.16 -4.88
N ASP A 182 -13.00 9.77 -6.07
CA ASP A 182 -13.40 10.72 -7.09
C ASP A 182 -14.76 11.38 -6.79
N GLU A 183 -15.31 12.11 -7.75
CA GLU A 183 -16.58 12.82 -7.59
C GLU A 183 -17.79 11.88 -7.42
N ASN A 184 -17.66 10.60 -7.79
CA ASN A 184 -18.67 9.56 -7.62
C ASN A 184 -18.40 8.70 -6.37
N GLU A 185 -17.51 9.15 -5.47
CA GLU A 185 -17.00 8.41 -4.31
C GLU A 185 -16.20 7.13 -4.65
N GLU A 186 -15.82 6.93 -5.92
CA GLU A 186 -15.14 5.72 -6.37
C GLU A 186 -13.63 5.76 -6.07
N PRO A 187 -13.02 4.65 -5.62
CA PRO A 187 -11.59 4.56 -5.35
C PRO A 187 -10.76 4.80 -6.60
N THR A 188 -9.85 5.76 -6.54
CA THR A 188 -9.06 6.18 -7.70
C THR A 188 -7.58 6.36 -7.35
N PHE A 189 -6.71 5.95 -8.29
CA PHE A 189 -5.26 6.06 -8.19
C PHE A 189 -4.68 7.01 -9.23
N GLY A 190 -3.68 7.78 -8.81
CA GLY A 190 -2.97 8.76 -9.64
C GLY A 190 -3.74 10.09 -9.75
N LYS A 191 -3.08 11.19 -9.37
CA LYS A 191 -3.69 12.54 -9.38
C LYS A 191 -2.68 13.55 -9.89
N ASN A 192 -3.13 14.54 -10.68
CA ASN A 192 -2.29 15.62 -11.24
C ASN A 192 -1.78 16.57 -10.14
N ILE A 193 -0.92 16.07 -9.25
CA ILE A 193 -0.41 16.80 -8.09
C ILE A 193 1.11 16.72 -7.96
N PHE A 194 1.81 15.93 -8.78
CA PHE A 194 3.27 15.93 -8.78
C PHE A 194 3.77 16.87 -9.86
N ASN A 195 4.24 18.04 -9.46
CA ASN A 195 4.98 18.94 -10.33
C ASN A 195 6.44 18.47 -10.36
N SER A 196 6.78 17.60 -11.32
CA SER A 196 8.12 17.02 -11.46
C SER A 196 8.95 17.74 -12.53
N GLN A 197 10.22 17.35 -12.66
CA GLN A 197 11.12 17.88 -13.68
C GLN A 197 10.55 17.72 -15.12
N ASP A 198 9.83 16.63 -15.38
CA ASP A 198 9.25 16.30 -16.69
C ASP A 198 7.79 16.78 -16.84
N GLY A 199 7.38 17.74 -16.00
CA GLY A 199 6.05 18.31 -15.96
C GLY A 199 5.12 17.63 -14.95
N ILE A 200 3.82 17.82 -15.12
CA ILE A 200 2.83 17.31 -14.17
C ILE A 200 2.64 15.80 -14.38
N LYS A 201 2.87 15.03 -13.32
CA LYS A 201 2.70 13.57 -13.27
C LYS A 201 1.58 13.20 -12.29
N LYS A 202 1.02 12.00 -12.49
CA LYS A 202 0.00 11.40 -11.63
C LYS A 202 0.56 10.44 -10.59
N ARG A 203 1.72 9.85 -10.92
CA ARG A 203 2.53 8.94 -10.12
C ARG A 203 3.99 9.12 -10.54
N LEU A 204 4.93 8.92 -9.63
CA LEU A 204 6.36 8.87 -9.94
C LEU A 204 6.84 7.43 -9.80
N ILE A 205 7.62 6.95 -10.78
CA ILE A 205 8.18 5.61 -10.80
C ILE A 205 9.68 5.73 -11.03
N PHE A 206 10.46 5.14 -10.13
CA PHE A 206 11.91 5.16 -10.16
C PHE A 206 12.41 3.74 -10.38
N GLU A 207 12.98 3.45 -11.55
CA GLU A 207 13.54 2.14 -11.88
C GLU A 207 15.06 2.15 -11.72
N TYR A 208 15.60 1.12 -11.08
CA TYR A 208 17.02 1.00 -10.75
C TYR A 208 17.45 -0.45 -10.73
N LYS A 209 18.77 -0.69 -10.71
CA LYS A 209 19.34 -2.03 -10.76
C LYS A 209 18.89 -2.92 -9.59
N GLU A 210 18.65 -4.20 -9.88
CA GLU A 210 18.46 -5.23 -8.85
C GLU A 210 19.67 -5.30 -7.89
N GLY A 211 19.41 -5.62 -6.61
CA GLY A 211 20.47 -5.77 -5.60
C GLY A 211 21.03 -4.45 -5.06
N ILE A 212 20.63 -3.31 -5.62
CA ILE A 212 20.91 -1.98 -5.06
C ILE A 212 19.77 -1.55 -4.13
N PHE A 213 20.08 -0.76 -3.12
CA PHE A 213 19.08 -0.11 -2.27
C PHE A 213 18.87 1.33 -2.73
N MET A 214 17.62 1.72 -2.98
CA MET A 214 17.20 3.11 -3.19
C MET A 214 16.33 3.55 -2.01
N ASN A 215 16.72 4.63 -1.34
CA ASN A 215 15.91 5.28 -0.33
C ASN A 215 14.74 6.02 -0.97
N LEU A 216 13.54 5.82 -0.44
CA LEU A 216 12.36 6.65 -0.67
C LEU A 216 11.59 6.70 0.66
N ARG A 217 11.45 7.88 1.23
CA ARG A 217 10.83 8.06 2.55
C ARG A 217 10.12 9.39 2.68
N TYR A 218 9.28 9.50 3.69
CA TYR A 218 8.70 10.77 4.12
C TYR A 218 9.38 11.23 5.41
N ASP A 219 9.92 12.44 5.41
CA ASP A 219 10.47 13.11 6.58
C ASP A 219 9.39 14.00 7.20
N GLU A 220 8.86 13.57 8.34
CA GLU A 220 7.78 14.25 9.04
C GLU A 220 8.20 15.62 9.60
N LYS A 221 9.49 15.83 9.91
CA LYS A 221 9.99 17.10 10.44
C LYS A 221 10.13 18.15 9.35
N LYS A 222 10.61 17.73 8.17
CA LYS A 222 10.78 18.60 7.00
C LYS A 222 9.50 18.74 6.17
N ASP A 223 8.50 17.89 6.40
CA ASP A 223 7.30 17.75 5.57
C ASP A 223 7.65 17.54 4.08
N MET A 224 8.54 16.58 3.83
CA MET A 224 9.05 16.28 2.49
C MET A 224 9.08 14.78 2.22
N ILE A 225 8.77 14.40 0.99
CA ILE A 225 9.11 13.07 0.47
C ILE A 225 10.50 13.18 -0.13
N ILE A 226 11.44 12.35 0.31
CA ILE A 226 12.86 12.42 -0.04
C ILE A 226 13.29 11.07 -0.59
N TRP A 227 14.10 11.08 -1.65
CA TRP A 227 14.67 9.86 -2.22
C TRP A 227 16.08 10.09 -2.73
N ASP A 228 16.80 8.97 -2.91
CA ASP A 228 18.12 8.98 -3.54
C ASP A 228 17.99 9.35 -5.03
N HIS A 229 18.77 10.31 -5.50
CA HIS A 229 18.84 10.58 -6.93
C HIS A 229 19.47 9.40 -7.66
N LEU A 230 18.83 8.95 -8.76
CA LEU A 230 19.28 7.81 -9.55
C LEU A 230 20.01 8.28 -10.80
N SER A 231 21.22 7.79 -11.01
CA SER A 231 21.99 8.03 -12.23
C SER A 231 22.57 6.72 -12.79
N PRO A 232 22.77 6.63 -14.12
CA PRO A 232 23.44 5.49 -14.70
C PRO A 232 24.93 5.49 -14.31
N SER A 233 25.49 4.31 -14.08
CA SER A 233 26.93 4.13 -13.84
C SER A 233 27.84 4.68 -14.94
N ASN A 234 27.31 4.89 -16.15
CA ASN A 234 27.96 5.59 -17.25
C ASN A 234 26.92 6.43 -18.03
N PRO A 235 27.20 7.68 -18.42
CA PRO A 235 26.27 8.52 -19.18
C PRO A 235 25.73 7.89 -20.47
N ASN A 236 26.51 7.02 -21.13
CA ASN A 236 26.10 6.32 -22.35
C ASN A 236 25.03 5.23 -22.10
N LEU A 237 24.77 4.86 -20.85
CA LEU A 237 23.79 3.86 -20.44
C LEU A 237 22.45 4.49 -20.03
N LYS A 238 22.23 5.77 -20.37
CA LYS A 238 20.96 6.45 -20.07
C LYS A 238 19.79 5.68 -20.70
N GLY A 239 18.78 5.37 -19.89
CA GLY A 239 17.60 4.58 -20.27
C GLY A 239 17.74 3.07 -20.04
N HIS A 240 18.93 2.58 -19.68
CA HIS A 240 19.18 1.20 -19.28
C HIS A 240 19.20 1.09 -17.75
N TYR A 241 18.02 0.98 -17.15
CA TYR A 241 17.81 1.08 -15.70
C TYR A 241 18.50 -0.03 -14.89
N GLU A 242 18.89 -1.13 -15.51
CA GLU A 242 19.73 -2.17 -14.93
C GLU A 242 21.17 -1.68 -14.60
N TYR A 243 21.52 -0.45 -15.00
CA TYR A 243 22.78 0.21 -14.65
C TYR A 243 22.59 1.46 -13.79
N TYR A 244 21.38 1.73 -13.30
CA TYR A 244 21.06 2.89 -12.48
C TYR A 244 21.20 2.57 -10.99
N GLY A 245 21.69 3.54 -10.22
CA GLY A 245 21.75 3.47 -8.76
C GLY A 245 21.88 4.86 -8.12
N PRO A 246 21.81 4.95 -6.77
CA PRO A 246 22.03 6.18 -6.03
C PRO A 246 23.39 6.81 -6.30
N ASP A 247 23.43 8.14 -6.48
CA ASP A 247 24.67 8.90 -6.66
C ASP A 247 25.10 9.70 -5.43
N LEU A 248 24.48 9.42 -4.28
CA LEU A 248 24.67 10.08 -2.99
C LEU A 248 24.12 11.51 -2.89
N THR A 249 23.43 11.99 -3.93
CA THR A 249 22.58 13.18 -3.85
C THR A 249 21.12 12.77 -3.60
N PHE A 250 20.32 13.74 -3.14
CA PHE A 250 18.94 13.49 -2.78
C PHE A 250 18.03 14.45 -3.50
N ASP A 251 16.89 13.94 -3.95
CA ASP A 251 15.81 14.75 -4.47
C ASP A 251 14.64 14.72 -3.48
N ALA A 252 13.76 15.72 -3.59
CA ALA A 252 12.59 15.80 -2.74
C ALA A 252 11.34 16.32 -3.44
N LEU A 253 10.20 16.04 -2.83
CA LEU A 253 8.93 16.72 -3.04
C LEU A 253 8.54 17.44 -1.74
N PHE A 254 8.12 18.70 -1.84
CA PHE A 254 7.44 19.41 -0.75
C PHE A 254 6.00 19.75 -1.13
N PHE A 255 5.11 19.75 -0.15
CA PHE A 255 3.69 20.00 -0.38
C PHE A 255 3.34 21.49 -0.23
N GLU A 256 2.87 22.13 -1.29
CA GLU A 256 2.35 23.50 -1.26
C GLU A 256 1.06 23.60 -2.07
N LYS A 257 0.02 24.20 -1.47
CA LYS A 257 -1.25 24.54 -2.15
C LYS A 257 -1.92 23.36 -2.89
N GLY A 258 -1.80 22.15 -2.34
CA GLY A 258 -2.43 20.95 -2.92
C GLY A 258 -1.56 20.19 -3.93
N ILE A 259 -0.32 20.62 -4.15
CA ILE A 259 0.62 20.08 -5.13
C ILE A 259 1.92 19.72 -4.41
N TRP A 260 2.53 18.62 -4.82
CA TRP A 260 3.88 18.23 -4.46
C TRP A 260 4.86 18.75 -5.51
N ASN A 261 5.76 19.64 -5.12
CA ASN A 261 6.71 20.29 -6.00
C ASN A 261 8.10 19.67 -5.84
N TYR A 262 8.71 19.31 -6.97
CA TYR A 262 10.05 18.75 -7.03
C TYR A 262 11.13 19.77 -6.70
N ILE A 263 12.09 19.36 -5.87
CA ILE A 263 13.33 20.07 -5.58
C ILE A 263 14.48 19.08 -5.79
N PRO A 264 15.40 19.34 -6.73
CA PRO A 264 16.61 18.53 -6.88
C PRO A 264 17.67 18.87 -5.84
N ASP A 265 18.58 17.94 -5.58
CA ASP A 265 19.83 18.16 -4.82
C ASP A 265 19.64 18.84 -3.46
N VAL A 266 18.79 18.24 -2.63
CA VAL A 266 18.50 18.74 -1.27
C VAL A 266 19.58 18.34 -0.27
N ASP A 267 20.08 19.32 0.46
CA ASP A 267 21.01 19.11 1.57
C ASP A 267 20.27 18.62 2.83
N LEU A 268 20.47 17.35 3.19
CA LEU A 268 19.86 16.71 4.35
C LEU A 268 20.68 16.85 5.65
N SER A 269 21.82 17.54 5.62
CA SER A 269 22.73 17.66 6.77
C SER A 269 22.24 18.63 7.86
N LYS A 270 21.13 19.35 7.62
CA LYS A 270 20.55 20.35 8.53
C LYS A 270 19.15 19.98 9.04
#